data_AF-A0A0B2VNT8-F1
#
_entry.id   AF-A0A0B2VNT8-F1
#
_cell.length_a   1.000
_cell.length_b   1.000
_cell.length_c   1.000
_cell.angle_alpha   90.00
_cell.angle_beta   90.00
_cell.angle_gamma   90.00
#
_symmetry.space_group_name_H-M   'P 1'
#
loop_
_entity.id
_entity.type
_entity.pdbx_description
1 polymer ?
#
loop_
_entity_poly.entity_id
_entity_poly.type
_entity_poly.pdbx_seq_one_letter_code
_entity_poly.pdbx_strand_id
1 'polypeptide(L)'
;ELYKEFCRARGMTHLRSPPFHPQSNGQAERFVDASKRALIKLKGEEPTTDALQAFLMANRSTPCPPGPDRTSPAENFLGRQLRLTFELMMPSADSPIGPRDSKLEEQFNRRHGAPRRHFEVGDAIYAKDYRGPKSTRMSGIIVRKSDNATYTVRCGKLLWTRHIN
;
A
#
# COMPACT_ATOMS: atom_id res chain seq x y z
N GLU A 1 -38.22 10.03 18.69
CA GLU A 1 -37.85 10.52 20.04
C GLU A 1 -37.03 9.50 20.84
N LEU A 2 -37.39 8.22 20.89
CA LEU A 2 -36.67 7.16 21.63
C LEU A 2 -35.13 7.16 21.48
N TYR A 3 -34.59 7.23 20.25
CA TYR A 3 -33.13 7.20 20.04
C TYR A 3 -32.43 8.48 20.52
N LYS A 4 -33.09 9.65 20.43
CA LYS A 4 -32.53 10.90 20.94
C LYS A 4 -32.44 10.87 22.47
N GLU A 5 -33.47 10.36 23.14
CA GLU A 5 -33.49 10.19 24.59
C GLU A 5 -32.42 9.20 25.05
N PHE A 6 -32.27 8.08 24.34
CA PHE A 6 -31.19 7.13 24.57
C PHE A 6 -29.79 7.76 24.47
N CYS A 7 -29.53 8.56 23.44
CA CYS A 7 -28.27 9.28 23.30
C CYS A 7 -28.06 10.26 24.46
N ARG A 8 -29.10 11.04 24.81
CA ARG A 8 -29.05 12.00 25.93
C ARG A 8 -28.75 11.31 27.26
N ALA A 9 -29.40 10.18 27.55
CA ALA A 9 -29.21 9.42 28.77
C ALA A 9 -27.79 8.85 28.93
N ARG A 10 -27.04 8.72 27.83
CA ARG A 10 -25.65 8.21 27.82
C ARG A 10 -24.60 9.26 27.50
N GLY A 11 -24.97 10.55 27.50
CA GLY A 11 -24.04 11.64 27.20
C GLY A 11 -23.52 11.63 25.75
N MET A 12 -24.22 10.98 24.82
CA MET A 12 -23.84 10.94 23.40
C MET A 12 -24.45 12.12 22.65
N THR A 13 -23.63 12.84 21.88
CA THR A 13 -24.11 13.86 20.95
C THR A 13 -24.52 13.21 19.63
N HIS A 14 -25.83 13.21 19.33
CA HIS A 14 -26.34 12.67 18.08
C HIS A 14 -26.27 13.71 16.95
N LEU A 15 -25.18 13.65 16.18
CA LEU A 15 -24.99 14.46 14.97
C LEU A 15 -25.67 13.80 13.77
N ARG A 16 -26.37 14.59 12.94
CA ARG A 16 -27.07 14.12 11.74
C ARG A 16 -26.50 14.80 10.49
N SER A 17 -26.31 14.02 9.43
CA SER A 17 -25.95 14.59 8.12
C SER A 17 -27.17 15.28 7.49
N PRO A 18 -26.96 16.30 6.64
CA PRO A 18 -28.03 16.89 5.85
C PRO A 18 -28.74 15.84 4.97
N PRO A 19 -30.03 16.03 4.68
CA PRO A 19 -30.73 15.18 3.72
C PRO A 19 -30.05 15.27 2.35
N PHE A 20 -30.02 14.15 1.63
CA PHE A 20 -29.41 14.02 0.29
C PHE A 20 -27.92 14.38 0.22
N HIS A 21 -27.18 14.29 1.33
CA HIS A 21 -25.74 14.55 1.37
C HIS A 21 -24.93 13.31 1.82
N PRO A 22 -24.86 12.24 1.00
CA PRO A 22 -24.21 10.98 1.34
C PRO A 22 -22.71 11.15 1.67
N GLN A 23 -22.07 12.14 1.04
CA GLN A 23 -20.65 12.47 1.29
C GLN A 23 -20.36 12.80 2.76
N SER A 24 -21.31 13.40 3.50
CA SER A 24 -21.14 13.64 4.95
C SER A 24 -20.97 12.36 5.75
N ASN A 25 -21.49 11.22 5.27
CA ASN A 25 -21.36 9.92 5.91
C ASN A 25 -20.48 8.96 5.09
N GLY A 26 -19.65 9.50 4.19
CA GLY A 26 -18.92 8.71 3.20
C GLY A 26 -17.97 7.67 3.79
N GLN A 27 -17.46 7.87 5.01
CA GLN A 27 -16.65 6.85 5.70
C GLN A 27 -17.47 5.61 6.06
N ALA A 28 -18.69 5.80 6.57
CA ALA A 28 -19.58 4.68 6.88
C ALA A 28 -20.00 3.96 5.58
N GLU A 29 -20.30 4.72 4.53
CA GLU A 29 -20.66 4.15 3.21
C GLU A 29 -19.51 3.32 2.61
N ARG A 30 -18.27 3.85 2.64
CA ARG A 30 -17.07 3.11 2.22
C ARG A 30 -16.86 1.84 3.02
N PHE A 31 -17.08 1.89 4.33
CA PHE A 31 -16.98 0.70 5.19
C PHE A 31 -18.04 -0.36 4.81
N VAL A 32 -19.27 0.06 4.53
CA VAL A 32 -20.34 -0.85 4.09
C VAL A 32 -20.00 -1.50 2.74
N ASP A 33 -19.49 -0.73 1.77
CA ASP A 33 -19.04 -1.27 0.47
C ASP A 33 -17.91 -2.30 0.66
N ALA A 34 -16.89 -1.97 1.45
CA ALA A 34 -15.80 -2.90 1.78
C ALA A 34 -16.30 -4.18 2.46
N SER A 35 -17.23 -4.04 3.41
CA SER A 35 -17.86 -5.16 4.12
C SER A 35 -18.59 -6.09 3.16
N LYS A 36 -19.45 -5.54 2.29
CA LYS A 36 -20.19 -6.30 1.29
C LYS A 36 -19.25 -7.06 0.35
N ARG A 37 -18.23 -6.38 -0.20
CA ARG A 37 -17.25 -7.00 -1.10
C ARG A 37 -16.47 -8.11 -0.41
N ALA A 38 -16.08 -7.92 0.84
CA ALA A 38 -15.35 -8.94 1.60
C ALA A 38 -16.23 -10.16 1.90
N LEU A 39 -17.48 -9.95 2.29
CA LEU A 39 -18.42 -11.05 2.56
C LEU A 39 -18.72 -11.86 1.29
N ILE A 40 -18.90 -11.20 0.14
CA ILE A 40 -19.04 -11.87 -1.17
C ILE A 40 -17.80 -12.70 -1.52
N LYS A 41 -16.59 -12.25 -1.15
CA LYS A 41 -15.36 -13.01 -1.38
C LYS A 41 -15.19 -14.19 -0.41
N LEU A 42 -15.62 -14.02 0.83
CA LEU A 42 -15.52 -15.04 1.87
C LEU A 42 -16.59 -16.13 1.69
N LYS A 43 -17.66 -15.88 0.92
CA LYS A 43 -18.79 -16.80 0.75
C LYS A 43 -19.50 -16.73 -0.60
N GLY A 44 -19.89 -17.91 -1.09
CA GLY A 44 -20.74 -18.09 -2.27
C GLY A 44 -22.21 -17.66 -2.10
N GLU A 45 -22.90 -17.99 -1.00
CA GLU A 45 -24.39 -17.83 -0.92
C GLU A 45 -24.98 -17.13 0.34
N GLU A 46 -24.51 -17.34 1.59
CA GLU A 46 -25.18 -16.77 2.80
C GLU A 46 -24.21 -16.29 3.89
N PRO A 47 -24.23 -15.03 4.37
CA PRO A 47 -23.28 -14.51 5.36
C PRO A 47 -23.43 -15.21 6.73
N THR A 48 -22.40 -15.95 7.18
CA THR A 48 -22.36 -16.46 8.58
C THR A 48 -21.66 -15.48 9.51
N THR A 49 -21.96 -15.62 10.80
CA THR A 49 -21.23 -14.99 11.91
C THR A 49 -19.71 -15.13 11.77
N ASP A 50 -19.22 -16.30 11.35
CA ASP A 50 -17.78 -16.54 11.17
C ASP A 50 -17.17 -15.71 10.04
N ALA A 51 -17.88 -15.56 8.92
CA ALA A 51 -17.44 -14.71 7.81
C ALA A 51 -17.40 -13.24 8.23
N LEU A 52 -18.38 -12.79 9.03
CA LEU A 52 -18.38 -11.45 9.59
C LEU A 52 -17.23 -11.24 10.58
N GLN A 53 -16.99 -12.20 11.48
CA GLN A 53 -15.86 -12.17 12.43
C GLN A 53 -14.52 -12.10 11.68
N ALA A 54 -14.33 -12.95 10.66
CA ALA A 54 -13.14 -12.98 9.83
C ALA A 54 -12.93 -11.65 9.09
N PHE A 55 -13.97 -11.11 8.47
CA PHE A 55 -13.92 -9.80 7.83
C PHE A 55 -13.54 -8.70 8.83
N LEU A 56 -14.21 -8.64 9.97
CA LEU A 56 -13.97 -7.60 10.96
C LEU A 56 -12.55 -7.68 11.54
N MET A 57 -12.02 -8.88 11.73
CA MET A 57 -10.64 -9.08 12.17
C MET A 57 -9.65 -8.61 11.10
N ALA A 58 -9.86 -8.98 9.84
CA ALA A 58 -9.02 -8.54 8.72
C ALA A 58 -9.07 -7.02 8.55
N ASN A 59 -10.27 -6.42 8.53
CA ASN A 59 -10.44 -4.96 8.41
C ASN A 59 -9.74 -4.20 9.55
N ARG A 60 -9.81 -4.71 10.78
CA ARG A 60 -9.19 -4.07 11.95
C ARG A 60 -7.66 -4.15 11.96
N SER A 61 -7.09 -5.20 11.38
CA SER A 61 -5.65 -5.47 11.41
C SER A 61 -4.91 -5.12 10.13
N THR A 62 -5.61 -4.95 9.01
CA THR A 62 -4.99 -4.57 7.74
C THR A 62 -4.65 -3.09 7.76
N PRO A 63 -3.38 -2.71 7.54
CA PRO A 63 -2.98 -1.32 7.38
C PRO A 63 -3.79 -0.61 6.30
N CYS A 64 -4.16 0.65 6.51
CA CYS A 64 -4.83 1.47 5.50
C CYS A 64 -3.82 2.44 4.87
N PRO A 65 -3.25 2.15 3.68
CA PRO A 65 -2.21 3.00 3.07
C PRO A 65 -2.63 4.46 2.82
N PRO A 66 -3.91 4.77 2.49
CA PRO A 66 -4.39 6.14 2.38
C PRO A 66 -4.58 6.86 3.73
N GLY A 67 -4.51 6.15 4.86
CA GLY A 67 -4.72 6.71 6.19
C GLY A 67 -3.47 7.38 6.77
N PRO A 68 -3.63 8.15 7.87
CA PRO A 68 -2.50 8.68 8.62
C PRO A 68 -1.60 7.53 9.10
N ASP A 69 -0.29 7.73 9.00
CA ASP A 69 0.76 6.81 9.44
C ASP A 69 0.76 5.39 8.83
N ARG A 70 -0.09 5.14 7.83
CA ARG A 70 -0.24 3.84 7.15
C ARG A 70 -0.46 2.69 8.13
N THR A 71 -1.15 2.96 9.23
CA THR A 71 -1.48 1.99 10.28
C THR A 71 -2.87 1.39 10.06
N SER A 72 -3.15 0.29 10.76
CA SER A 72 -4.45 -0.37 10.77
C SER A 72 -5.47 0.38 11.64
N PRO A 73 -6.78 0.18 11.42
CA PRO A 73 -7.81 0.80 12.26
C PRO A 73 -7.69 0.44 13.74
N ALA A 74 -7.30 -0.80 14.08
CA ALA A 74 -7.11 -1.19 15.47
C ALA A 74 -5.88 -0.55 16.10
N GLU A 75 -4.79 -0.34 15.35
CA GLU A 75 -3.63 0.40 15.83
C GLU A 75 -3.98 1.85 16.12
N ASN A 76 -4.71 2.50 15.22
CA ASN A 76 -5.18 3.86 15.44
C ASN A 76 -6.12 3.97 16.65
N PHE A 77 -6.90 2.92 16.93
CA PHE A 77 -7.81 2.90 18.08
C PHE A 77 -7.13 2.54 19.41
N LEU A 78 -6.20 1.58 19.41
CA LEU A 78 -5.59 1.01 20.61
C LEU A 78 -4.20 1.58 20.92
N GLY A 79 -3.59 2.31 19.98
CA GLY A 79 -2.22 2.81 20.09
C GLY A 79 -1.15 1.72 20.04
N ARG A 80 -1.51 0.48 19.66
CA ARG A 80 -0.60 -0.66 19.55
C ARG A 80 -1.03 -1.65 18.47
N GLN A 81 -0.08 -2.39 17.94
CA GLN A 81 -0.33 -3.46 16.98
C GLN A 81 -1.06 -4.63 17.64
N LEU A 82 -2.06 -5.17 16.94
CA LEU A 82 -2.76 -6.39 17.36
C LEU A 82 -1.87 -7.60 17.07
N ARG A 83 -1.63 -8.42 18.09
CA ARG A 83 -0.92 -9.69 17.93
C ARG A 83 -1.84 -10.70 17.26
N LEU A 84 -1.54 -11.02 16.00
CA LEU A 84 -2.23 -12.04 15.21
C LEU A 84 -1.35 -13.25 14.99
N THR A 85 -1.94 -14.39 14.61
CA THR A 85 -1.18 -15.58 14.19
C THR A 85 -0.20 -15.26 13.06
N PHE A 86 -0.55 -14.35 12.16
CA PHE A 86 0.34 -13.87 11.12
C PHE A 86 1.58 -13.15 11.68
N GLU A 87 1.45 -12.39 12.77
CA GLU A 87 2.63 -11.79 13.42
C GLU A 87 3.58 -12.83 13.98
N LEU A 88 3.06 -13.96 14.48
CA LEU A 88 3.90 -15.06 14.95
C LEU A 88 4.71 -15.72 13.83
N MET A 89 4.24 -15.60 12.58
CA MET A 89 4.96 -16.07 11.39
C MET A 89 5.97 -15.04 10.88
N MET A 90 5.81 -13.78 11.25
CA MET A 90 6.76 -12.74 10.90
C MET A 90 8.01 -12.86 11.78
N PRO A 91 9.21 -12.70 11.22
CA PRO A 91 10.42 -12.68 12.01
C PRO A 91 10.34 -11.53 13.02
N SER A 92 10.56 -11.85 14.29
CA SER A 92 10.69 -10.84 15.33
C SER A 92 11.85 -9.89 15.01
N ALA A 93 11.82 -8.66 15.51
CA ALA A 93 12.97 -7.76 15.41
C ALA A 93 14.24 -8.36 16.03
N ASP A 94 14.07 -9.31 16.98
CA ASP A 94 15.13 -10.10 17.61
C ASP A 94 15.46 -11.39 16.85
N SER A 95 14.77 -11.69 15.74
CA SER A 95 15.13 -12.78 14.87
C SER A 95 16.46 -12.44 14.21
N PRO A 96 17.48 -13.31 14.29
CA PRO A 96 18.74 -13.12 13.59
C PRO A 96 18.53 -13.43 12.10
N ILE A 97 17.59 -12.76 11.46
CA ILE A 97 17.72 -12.50 10.03
C ILE A 97 18.88 -11.52 9.96
N GLY A 98 20.09 -12.08 9.86
CA GLY A 98 21.28 -11.32 9.57
C GLY A 98 21.02 -10.40 8.37
N PRO A 99 21.77 -9.29 8.25
CA PRO A 99 21.62 -8.38 7.12
C PRO A 99 21.55 -9.18 5.83
N ARG A 100 20.58 -8.82 4.97
CA ARG A 100 20.34 -9.40 3.65
C ARG A 100 21.66 -9.91 3.05
N ASP A 101 21.79 -11.24 2.90
CA ASP A 101 23.07 -11.87 2.54
C ASP A 101 23.47 -11.45 1.14
N SER A 102 24.24 -10.36 1.11
CA SER A 102 24.56 -9.62 -0.11
C SER A 102 25.44 -10.46 -1.01
N LYS A 103 26.21 -11.40 -0.42
CA LYS A 103 27.08 -12.32 -1.14
C LYS A 103 26.29 -13.39 -1.88
N LEU A 104 25.26 -13.97 -1.25
CA LEU A 104 24.36 -14.93 -1.92
C LEU A 104 23.58 -14.25 -3.05
N GLU A 105 23.09 -13.04 -2.83
CA GLU A 105 22.39 -12.27 -3.86
C GLU A 105 23.30 -11.89 -5.03
N GLU A 106 24.52 -11.41 -4.76
CA GLU A 106 25.51 -11.10 -5.80
C GLU A 106 25.90 -12.35 -6.60
N GLN A 107 26.11 -13.49 -5.95
CA GLN A 107 26.43 -14.75 -6.60
C GLN A 107 25.27 -15.23 -7.49
N PHE A 108 24.04 -15.15 -6.99
CA PHE A 108 22.83 -15.47 -7.75
C PHE A 108 22.68 -14.55 -8.96
N ASN A 109 22.78 -13.23 -8.75
CA ASN A 109 22.67 -12.23 -9.81
C ASN A 109 23.76 -12.42 -10.88
N ARG A 110 24.99 -12.77 -10.49
CA ARG A 110 26.09 -13.06 -11.41
C ARG A 110 25.83 -14.34 -12.21
N ARG A 111 25.32 -15.39 -11.56
CA ARG A 111 25.04 -16.69 -12.21
C ARG A 111 23.85 -16.62 -13.17
N HIS A 112 22.85 -15.81 -12.87
CA HIS A 112 21.63 -15.67 -13.67
C HIS A 112 21.62 -14.43 -14.58
N GLY A 113 22.73 -13.69 -14.66
CA GLY A 113 22.85 -12.51 -15.52
C GLY A 113 21.83 -11.41 -15.18
N ALA A 114 21.49 -11.26 -13.90
CA ALA A 114 20.52 -10.27 -13.48
C ALA A 114 21.00 -8.85 -13.85
N PRO A 115 20.17 -8.05 -14.55
CA PRO A 115 20.58 -6.70 -14.96
C PRO A 115 20.82 -5.82 -13.73
N ARG A 116 21.80 -4.92 -13.83
CA ARG A 116 22.10 -3.93 -12.78
C ARG A 116 20.83 -3.15 -12.42
N ARG A 117 20.46 -3.16 -11.14
CA ARG A 117 19.27 -2.47 -10.60
C ARG A 117 19.58 -1.10 -9.98
N HIS A 118 20.81 -0.62 -10.13
CA HIS A 118 21.23 0.65 -9.58
C HIS A 118 22.13 1.36 -10.59
N PHE A 119 21.89 2.66 -10.74
CA PHE A 119 22.71 3.56 -11.54
C PHE A 119 23.04 4.80 -10.73
N GLU A 120 24.22 5.36 -10.99
CA GLU A 120 24.69 6.58 -10.33
C GLU A 120 24.56 7.79 -11.25
N VAL A 121 24.60 8.99 -10.66
CA VAL A 121 24.62 10.23 -11.43
C VAL A 121 25.92 10.29 -12.23
N GLY A 122 25.80 10.48 -13.55
CA GLY A 122 26.92 10.43 -14.48
C GLY A 122 26.99 9.15 -15.32
N ASP A 123 26.26 8.10 -14.96
CA ASP A 123 26.26 6.85 -15.74
C ASP A 123 25.66 7.06 -17.14
N ALA A 124 26.36 6.53 -18.15
CA ALA A 124 25.87 6.45 -19.52
C ALA A 124 24.93 5.26 -19.67
N ILE A 125 23.67 5.54 -20.02
CA ILE A 125 22.61 4.54 -20.15
C ILE A 125 21.87 4.69 -21.48
N TYR A 126 21.08 3.68 -21.83
CA TYR A 126 20.15 3.75 -22.95
C TYR A 126 18.71 3.83 -22.43
N ALA A 127 18.02 4.93 -22.73
CA ALA A 127 16.62 5.14 -22.38
C ALA A 127 15.70 4.79 -23.56
N LYS A 128 14.57 4.14 -23.28
CA LYS A 128 13.52 3.94 -24.30
C LYS A 128 12.86 5.27 -24.66
N ASP A 129 12.82 5.55 -25.95
CA ASP A 129 12.07 6.62 -26.58
C ASP A 129 10.72 6.10 -27.06
N TYR A 130 9.64 6.65 -26.49
CA TYR A 130 8.26 6.26 -26.76
C TYR A 130 7.56 7.20 -27.74
N ARG A 131 8.26 8.19 -28.30
CA ARG A 131 7.65 9.20 -29.20
C ARG A 131 7.28 8.64 -30.58
N GLY A 132 7.79 7.47 -30.95
CA GLY A 132 7.50 6.81 -32.23
C GLY A 132 6.75 5.48 -32.06
N PRO A 133 6.17 4.94 -33.15
CA PRO A 133 5.44 3.66 -33.13
C PRO A 133 6.33 2.44 -32.83
N LYS A 134 7.66 2.58 -32.95
CA LYS A 134 8.65 1.59 -32.51
C LYS A 134 9.47 2.21 -31.38
N SER A 135 9.54 1.52 -30.23
CA SER A 135 10.34 1.99 -29.09
C SER A 135 11.82 1.88 -29.45
N THR A 136 12.47 3.01 -29.72
CA THR A 136 13.90 3.07 -30.03
C THR A 136 14.69 3.40 -28.77
N ARG A 137 15.90 2.85 -28.62
CA ARG A 137 16.78 3.17 -27.49
C ARG A 137 17.66 4.37 -27.85
N MET A 138 17.70 5.37 -26.97
CA MET A 138 18.51 6.57 -27.11
C MET A 138 19.55 6.62 -25.99
N SER A 139 20.80 6.95 -26.32
CA SER A 139 21.84 7.13 -25.31
C SER A 139 21.58 8.40 -24.50
N GLY A 140 21.86 8.34 -23.21
CA GLY A 140 21.70 9.44 -22.28
C GLY A 140 22.54 9.28 -21.03
N ILE A 141 22.64 10.35 -20.25
CA ILE A 141 23.41 10.38 -19.00
C ILE A 141 22.46 10.65 -17.85
N ILE A 142 22.59 9.91 -16.75
CA ILE A 142 21.79 10.17 -15.55
C ILE A 142 22.24 11.46 -14.90
N VAL A 143 21.30 12.39 -14.71
CA VAL A 143 21.54 13.71 -14.11
C VAL A 143 21.11 13.73 -12.65
N ARG A 144 20.04 13.00 -12.31
CA ARG A 144 19.57 12.89 -10.92
C ARG A 144 18.85 11.59 -10.66
N LYS A 145 18.92 11.12 -9.42
CA LYS A 145 18.05 10.08 -8.88
C LYS A 145 16.82 10.74 -8.24
N SER A 146 15.62 10.41 -8.70
CA SER A 146 14.36 10.98 -8.17
C SER A 146 13.69 10.10 -7.13
N ASP A 147 13.85 8.77 -7.24
CA ASP A 147 13.35 7.76 -6.31
C ASP A 147 14.25 6.50 -6.39
N ASN A 148 13.97 5.45 -5.63
CA ASN A 148 14.78 4.23 -5.60
C ASN A 148 14.92 3.55 -6.97
N ALA A 149 13.92 3.69 -7.85
CA ALA A 149 13.91 3.10 -9.19
C ALA A 149 13.65 4.08 -10.34
N THR A 150 13.58 5.39 -10.05
CA THR A 150 13.25 6.44 -11.03
C THR A 150 14.39 7.44 -11.17
N TYR A 151 14.85 7.64 -12.41
CA TYR A 151 16.00 8.47 -12.76
C TYR A 151 15.61 9.55 -13.75
N THR A 152 16.25 10.71 -13.64
CA THR A 152 16.19 11.75 -14.68
C THR A 152 17.42 11.61 -15.57
N VAL A 153 17.17 11.33 -16.84
CA VAL A 153 18.16 11.04 -17.87
C VAL A 153 18.18 12.19 -18.87
N ARG A 154 19.37 12.69 -19.18
CA ARG A 154 19.59 13.67 -20.25
C ARG A 154 19.94 12.94 -21.55
N CYS A 155 19.03 12.97 -22.50
CA CYS A 155 19.19 12.41 -23.84
C CYS A 155 19.32 13.56 -24.84
N GLY A 156 20.55 13.89 -25.25
CA GLY A 156 20.83 15.08 -26.06
C GLY A 156 20.43 16.38 -25.35
N LYS A 157 19.50 17.15 -25.94
CA LYS A 157 18.96 18.39 -25.36
C LYS A 157 17.75 18.19 -24.45
N LEU A 158 17.26 16.95 -24.31
CA LEU A 158 16.03 16.64 -23.58
C LEU A 158 16.33 15.99 -22.24
N LEU A 159 15.51 16.30 -21.23
CA LEU A 159 15.50 15.65 -19.93
C LEU A 159 14.26 14.77 -19.82
N TRP A 160 14.48 13.48 -19.57
CA TRP A 160 13.43 12.48 -19.42
C TRP A 160 13.44 11.88 -18.03
N THR A 161 12.27 11.66 -17.45
CA THR A 161 12.13 10.83 -16.26
C THR A 161 11.81 9.40 -16.70
N ARG A 162 12.62 8.44 -16.26
CA ARG A 162 12.51 7.03 -16.63
C ARG A 162 12.65 6.13 -15.42
N HIS A 163 11.81 5.10 -15.39
CA HIS A 163 11.99 3.98 -14.48
C HIS A 163 13.14 3.10 -15.01
N ILE A 164 13.73 2.28 -14.14
CA ILE A 164 14.82 1.36 -14.48
C ILE A 164 14.46 0.24 -15.49
N ASN A 165 13.18 0.09 -15.86
CA ASN A 165 12.66 -0.97 -16.76
C ASN A 165 12.26 -0.43 -18.14
#